data_AF-M0B534-F1
#
_entry.id   AF-M0B534-F1
#
_cell.length_a   1.000
_cell.length_b   1.000
_cell.length_c   1.000
_cell.angle_alpha   90.00
_cell.angle_beta   90.00
_cell.angle_gamma   90.00
#
_symmetry.space_group_name_H-M   'P 1'
#
loop_
_entity.id
_entity.type
_entity.pdbx_description
1 polymer ?
#
loop_
_entity_poly.entity_id
_entity_poly.type
_entity_poly.pdbx_seq_one_letter_code
_entity_poly.pdbx_strand_id
1 'polypeptide(L)'
;MSGGAATVAFGKEQTFTGDLVDSDSDGTPEYWKFGRDASINNLELERALSNLTEGDQAEYVESVAGNLEGAFEVEAVISSDVHGDVEELVFNDAGSGFTPGRAASGRVYVGLDYLDGTAERELVGCVPMGYSVSYEQGEPVSYTLTMAYADENLGTTITPSSINTVSDGTSAMFHGVTLDIDGTSVAKLPSSINTVSDGTSAMFHGVTLDIDGTSVAKLQSAELSISNISRFQWGADHVAVDAVLARPETELNVDAIITGPSRTELAYGSAGATTTAARMNSVAGSLDVAVGGTSVSTYSLSKLKPNTNSWNDVITDGDTDVTDSTTFNVTGQTAVA
;
A
#
# COMPACT_ATOMS: atom_id res chain seq x y z
N MET A 1 22.51 1.69 22.54
CA MET A 1 22.44 2.80 21.58
C MET A 1 21.14 2.57 20.81
N SER A 2 20.09 3.33 21.13
CA SER A 2 18.77 3.17 20.51
C SER A 2 18.74 4.06 19.28
N GLY A 3 18.54 3.49 18.10
CA GLY A 3 18.26 4.26 16.89
C GLY A 3 16.96 5.05 17.09
N GLY A 4 16.88 6.26 16.53
CA GLY A 4 15.63 7.04 16.51
C GLY A 4 14.53 6.22 15.84
N ALA A 5 13.35 6.19 16.45
CA ALA A 5 12.18 5.56 15.86
C ALA A 5 11.48 6.59 14.98
N ALA A 6 11.45 6.38 13.66
CA ALA A 6 10.56 7.15 12.81
C ALA A 6 9.13 6.69 13.10
N THR A 7 8.23 7.63 13.41
CA THR A 7 6.81 7.32 13.54
C THR A 7 6.09 7.87 12.33
N VAL A 8 5.40 6.99 11.61
CA VAL A 8 4.51 7.35 10.49
C VAL A 8 3.08 6.96 10.83
N ALA A 9 2.15 7.90 10.67
CA ALA A 9 0.73 7.69 10.88
C ALA A 9 -0.07 8.51 9.88
N PHE A 10 -1.33 8.15 9.67
CA PHE A 10 -2.25 8.90 8.84
C PHE A 10 -3.60 9.10 9.53
N GLY A 11 -4.28 10.18 9.15
CA GLY A 11 -5.71 10.39 9.37
C GLY A 11 -6.42 10.48 8.02
N LYS A 12 -7.68 10.04 7.96
CA LYS A 12 -8.51 10.15 6.76
C LYS A 12 -9.16 11.53 6.71
N GLU A 13 -9.24 12.17 5.54
CA GLU A 13 -9.91 13.47 5.39
C GLU A 13 -11.37 13.30 4.97
N GLN A 14 -12.29 14.08 5.54
CA GLN A 14 -13.71 14.07 5.15
C GLN A 14 -13.93 14.64 3.75
N THR A 15 -13.14 15.64 3.41
CA THR A 15 -13.01 16.22 2.06
C THR A 15 -11.55 16.58 1.84
N PHE A 16 -11.12 16.61 0.58
CA PHE A 16 -9.76 17.00 0.21
C PHE A 16 -9.28 18.27 0.96
N THR A 17 -8.16 18.15 1.68
CA THR A 17 -7.52 19.16 2.53
C THR A 17 -8.38 19.72 3.68
N GLY A 18 -9.50 19.06 3.99
CA GLY A 18 -10.47 19.47 5.00
C GLY A 18 -10.22 18.87 6.39
N ASP A 19 -11.30 18.82 7.17
CA ASP A 19 -11.30 18.22 8.49
C ASP A 19 -11.06 16.70 8.39
N LEU A 20 -10.37 16.16 9.40
CA LEU A 20 -10.19 14.72 9.51
C LEU A 20 -11.49 14.03 9.89
N VAL A 21 -11.60 12.75 9.53
CA VAL A 21 -12.69 11.88 9.96
C VAL A 21 -12.63 11.72 11.49
N ASP A 22 -13.80 11.84 12.10
CA ASP A 22 -14.10 11.57 13.50
C ASP A 22 -15.34 10.67 13.49
N SER A 23 -15.09 9.36 13.47
CA SER A 23 -16.09 8.32 13.23
C SER A 23 -17.03 8.11 14.41
N ASP A 24 -16.56 8.35 15.64
CA ASP A 24 -17.37 8.26 16.86
C ASP A 24 -17.96 9.61 17.31
N SER A 25 -17.57 10.70 16.63
CA SER A 25 -18.03 12.06 16.88
C SER A 25 -17.71 12.55 18.30
N ASP A 26 -16.61 12.07 18.90
CA ASP A 26 -16.17 12.48 20.22
C ASP A 26 -15.41 13.82 20.24
N GLY A 27 -15.15 14.38 19.04
CA GLY A 27 -14.41 15.61 18.83
C GLY A 27 -12.91 15.39 18.65
N THR A 28 -12.44 14.14 18.58
CA THR A 28 -11.06 13.77 18.32
C THR A 28 -10.95 12.91 17.05
N PRO A 29 -10.17 13.35 16.05
CA PRO A 29 -9.96 12.55 14.86
C PRO A 29 -9.27 11.23 15.16
N GLU A 30 -9.59 10.19 14.38
CA GLU A 30 -8.87 8.93 14.45
C GLU A 30 -7.61 8.93 13.57
N TYR A 31 -6.61 8.18 14.05
CA TYR A 31 -5.32 8.02 13.38
C TYR A 31 -4.92 6.56 13.33
N TRP A 32 -4.23 6.17 12.26
CA TRP A 32 -3.83 4.79 12.01
C TRP A 32 -2.36 4.70 11.61
N LYS A 33 -1.73 3.56 11.91
CA LYS A 33 -0.44 3.17 11.32
C LYS A 33 -0.67 2.56 9.95
N PHE A 34 0.34 2.68 9.08
CA PHE A 34 0.35 2.04 7.77
C PHE A 34 0.50 0.50 7.85
N GLY A 35 1.21 -0.01 8.85
CA GLY A 35 1.40 -1.46 9.02
C GLY A 35 2.54 -1.78 9.96
N ARG A 36 3.09 -2.99 9.85
CA ARG A 36 4.34 -3.36 10.55
C ARG A 36 5.54 -2.92 9.72
N ASP A 37 6.61 -2.55 10.42
CA ASP A 37 7.91 -2.17 9.83
C ASP A 37 7.81 -1.11 8.72
N ALA A 38 6.88 -0.17 8.88
CA ALA A 38 6.64 0.86 7.87
C ALA A 38 7.86 1.75 7.66
N SER A 39 8.25 1.97 6.41
CA SER A 39 9.30 2.90 5.99
C SER A 39 8.78 3.94 4.99
N ILE A 40 9.39 5.12 5.02
CA ILE A 40 9.22 6.15 3.99
C ILE A 40 10.49 6.16 3.15
N ASN A 41 10.40 5.80 1.88
CA ASN A 41 11.56 5.64 1.02
C ASN A 41 11.94 6.93 0.26
N ASN A 42 10.93 7.72 -0.11
CA ASN A 42 11.11 8.97 -0.86
C ASN A 42 10.14 10.00 -0.29
N LEU A 43 10.62 11.12 0.26
CA LEU A 43 9.77 12.24 0.67
C LEU A 43 10.30 13.51 -0.01
N GLU A 44 9.60 13.95 -1.05
CA GLU A 44 10.04 15.02 -1.94
C GLU A 44 8.97 16.11 -2.08
N LEU A 45 9.43 17.36 -2.23
CA LEU A 45 8.58 18.52 -2.48
C LEU A 45 9.16 19.35 -3.62
N GLU A 46 8.42 19.47 -4.71
CA GLU A 46 8.82 20.25 -5.88
C GLU A 46 7.90 21.45 -6.13
N ARG A 47 8.48 22.56 -6.60
CA ARG A 47 7.78 23.84 -6.85
C ARG A 47 7.82 24.29 -8.31
N ALA A 48 8.29 23.42 -9.22
CA ALA A 48 8.36 23.66 -10.67
C ALA A 48 8.73 25.11 -11.07
N LEU A 49 9.87 25.62 -10.59
CA LEU A 49 10.26 27.03 -10.74
C LEU A 49 10.42 27.44 -12.22
N SER A 50 9.84 28.57 -12.60
CA SER A 50 10.01 29.20 -13.92
C SER A 50 10.85 30.46 -13.82
N ASN A 51 11.85 30.60 -14.70
CA ASN A 51 12.75 31.75 -14.70
C ASN A 51 12.26 32.85 -15.65
N LEU A 52 12.19 34.08 -15.16
CA LEU A 52 11.85 35.27 -15.94
C LEU A 52 13.11 35.99 -16.41
N THR A 53 13.09 36.44 -17.67
CA THR A 53 14.15 37.23 -18.28
C THR A 53 13.65 38.64 -18.58
N GLU A 54 14.53 39.63 -18.43
CA GLU A 54 14.32 40.98 -18.95
C GLU A 54 15.31 41.25 -20.08
N GLY A 55 14.88 42.00 -21.10
CA GLY A 55 15.60 42.13 -22.38
C GLY A 55 17.03 42.70 -22.30
N ASP A 56 17.38 43.37 -21.20
CA ASP A 56 18.68 44.01 -21.01
C ASP A 56 19.58 43.30 -19.98
N GLN A 57 19.16 42.14 -19.45
CA GLN A 57 19.92 41.36 -18.47
C GLN A 57 20.50 40.09 -19.10
N ALA A 58 21.77 39.80 -18.79
CA ALA A 58 22.45 38.58 -19.24
C ALA A 58 22.10 37.34 -18.42
N GLU A 59 21.48 37.53 -17.25
CA GLU A 59 21.08 36.48 -16.31
C GLU A 59 19.57 36.56 -16.03
N TYR A 60 18.99 35.49 -15.49
CA TYR A 60 17.59 35.48 -15.06
C TYR A 60 17.38 36.48 -13.94
N VAL A 61 16.28 37.23 -14.00
CA VAL A 61 15.98 38.32 -13.08
C VAL A 61 15.18 37.82 -11.87
N GLU A 62 14.34 36.81 -12.06
CA GLU A 62 13.49 36.24 -11.01
C GLU A 62 13.15 34.78 -11.33
N SER A 63 12.94 33.97 -10.28
CA SER A 63 12.36 32.63 -10.38
C SER A 63 11.01 32.62 -9.67
N VAL A 64 9.94 32.30 -10.41
CA VAL A 64 8.56 32.24 -9.91
C VAL A 64 8.16 30.78 -9.70
N ALA A 65 7.57 30.47 -8.55
CA ALA A 65 7.10 29.11 -8.26
C ALA A 65 5.89 28.73 -9.12
N GLY A 66 5.94 27.54 -9.70
CA GLY A 66 4.80 26.88 -10.32
C GLY A 66 4.01 26.08 -9.28
N ASN A 67 3.28 25.07 -9.75
CA ASN A 67 2.49 24.19 -8.89
C ASN A 67 3.38 23.48 -7.85
N LEU A 68 2.86 23.36 -6.62
CA LEU A 68 3.48 22.62 -5.53
C LEU A 68 3.05 21.15 -5.62
N GLU A 69 3.98 20.26 -5.93
CA GLU A 69 3.71 18.83 -5.96
C GLU A 69 4.69 18.12 -5.03
N GLY A 70 4.14 17.53 -3.99
CA GLY A 70 4.88 16.65 -3.11
C GLY A 70 4.55 15.20 -3.40
N ALA A 71 5.53 14.31 -3.25
CA ALA A 71 5.32 12.87 -3.38
C ALA A 71 5.99 12.13 -2.25
N PHE A 72 5.37 11.03 -1.84
CA PHE A 72 6.01 10.05 -1.00
C PHE A 72 5.56 8.63 -1.24
N GLU A 73 6.38 7.70 -0.75
CA GLU A 73 6.11 6.28 -0.80
C GLU A 73 6.21 5.67 0.59
N VAL A 74 5.22 4.85 0.95
CA VAL A 74 5.19 4.01 2.14
C VAL A 74 5.34 2.56 1.71
N GLU A 75 6.25 1.85 2.35
CA GLU A 75 6.34 0.38 2.29
C GLU A 75 6.06 -0.19 3.67
N ALA A 76 5.19 -1.19 3.78
CA ALA A 76 4.87 -1.83 5.06
C ALA A 76 4.40 -3.28 4.89
N VAL A 77 4.56 -4.07 5.96
CA VAL A 77 4.00 -5.42 6.06
C VAL A 77 2.53 -5.34 6.45
N ILE A 78 1.68 -6.10 5.75
CA ILE A 78 0.23 -6.11 5.97
C ILE A 78 -0.09 -6.59 7.40
N SER A 79 -0.99 -5.88 8.07
CA SER A 79 -1.50 -6.23 9.39
C SER A 79 -3.02 -6.17 9.38
N SER A 80 -3.67 -7.22 9.89
CA SER A 80 -5.13 -7.28 10.01
C SER A 80 -5.72 -6.18 10.91
N ASP A 81 -4.89 -5.52 11.73
CA ASP A 81 -5.35 -4.49 12.67
C ASP A 81 -5.64 -3.15 11.95
N VAL A 82 -4.95 -2.87 10.83
CA VAL A 82 -4.93 -1.53 10.22
C VAL A 82 -5.02 -1.54 8.69
N HIS A 83 -4.90 -2.70 8.03
CA HIS A 83 -4.83 -2.71 6.56
C HIS A 83 -6.12 -2.24 5.88
N GLY A 84 -7.28 -2.52 6.48
CA GLY A 84 -8.56 -1.99 5.97
C GLY A 84 -8.58 -0.45 5.94
N ASP A 85 -7.94 0.22 6.89
CA ASP A 85 -7.84 1.68 6.90
C ASP A 85 -6.89 2.22 5.82
N VAL A 86 -5.87 1.43 5.45
CA VAL A 86 -5.01 1.75 4.29
C VAL A 86 -5.80 1.60 2.99
N GLU A 87 -6.63 0.56 2.88
CA GLU A 87 -7.48 0.34 1.71
C GLU A 87 -8.51 1.46 1.53
N GLU A 88 -9.01 2.06 2.61
CA GLU A 88 -9.85 3.26 2.54
C GLU A 88 -9.13 4.50 1.99
N LEU A 89 -7.79 4.57 2.07
CA LEU A 89 -7.01 5.61 1.37
C LEU A 89 -6.81 5.29 -0.11
N VAL A 90 -6.81 4.01 -0.51
CA VAL A 90 -6.58 3.57 -1.89
C VAL A 90 -7.88 3.59 -2.70
N PHE A 91 -8.96 3.06 -2.14
CA PHE A 91 -10.22 2.80 -2.80
C PHE A 91 -11.28 3.80 -2.33
N ASN A 92 -11.72 4.68 -3.24
CA ASN A 92 -12.62 5.79 -2.94
C ASN A 92 -14.10 5.40 -2.74
N ASP A 93 -14.42 4.11 -2.75
CA ASP A 93 -15.73 3.56 -2.37
C ASP A 93 -15.65 2.91 -0.97
N ALA A 94 -15.25 3.72 0.03
CA ALA A 94 -15.07 3.30 1.42
C ALA A 94 -14.21 2.02 1.56
N GLY A 95 -13.07 1.96 0.86
CA GLY A 95 -12.16 0.82 0.91
C GLY A 95 -12.53 -0.35 -0.02
N SER A 96 -13.77 -0.41 -0.52
CA SER A 96 -14.26 -1.61 -1.23
C SER A 96 -14.03 -1.62 -2.75
N GLY A 97 -13.63 -0.49 -3.34
CA GLY A 97 -13.37 -0.39 -4.78
C GLY A 97 -13.31 1.03 -5.30
N PHE A 98 -13.42 1.17 -6.62
CA PHE A 98 -13.38 2.47 -7.29
C PHE A 98 -14.76 2.93 -7.78
N THR A 99 -15.12 4.15 -7.41
CA THR A 99 -16.34 4.84 -7.85
C THR A 99 -16.00 6.17 -8.55
N PRO A 100 -16.69 6.57 -9.65
CA PRO A 100 -16.40 7.85 -10.30
C PRO A 100 -16.61 9.05 -9.36
N GLY A 101 -15.63 9.94 -9.24
CA GLY A 101 -15.76 11.13 -8.41
C GLY A 101 -14.44 11.60 -7.82
N ARG A 102 -14.52 12.18 -6.62
CA ARG A 102 -13.34 12.59 -5.84
C ARG A 102 -12.53 11.36 -5.46
N ALA A 103 -11.22 11.51 -5.44
CA ALA A 103 -10.34 10.51 -4.87
C ALA A 103 -10.50 10.47 -3.33
N ALA A 104 -10.14 9.35 -2.72
CA ALA A 104 -9.89 9.33 -1.28
C ALA A 104 -8.66 10.19 -0.98
N SER A 105 -8.68 10.88 0.15
CA SER A 105 -7.53 11.65 0.63
C SER A 105 -7.31 11.50 2.12
N GLY A 106 -6.07 11.72 2.53
CA GLY A 106 -5.66 11.64 3.91
C GLY A 106 -4.66 12.72 4.28
N ARG A 107 -4.33 12.76 5.56
CA ARG A 107 -3.26 13.56 6.10
C ARG A 107 -2.22 12.65 6.71
N VAL A 108 -0.96 12.82 6.32
CA VAL A 108 0.14 11.94 6.77
C VAL A 108 1.10 12.70 7.65
N TYR A 109 1.42 12.09 8.78
CA TYR A 109 2.32 12.64 9.78
C TYR A 109 3.59 11.81 9.79
N VAL A 110 4.71 12.46 9.55
CA VAL A 110 6.04 11.86 9.56
C VAL A 110 6.84 12.53 10.66
N GLY A 111 7.13 11.77 11.72
CA GLY A 111 7.97 12.19 12.84
C GLY A 111 9.37 11.61 12.74
N LEU A 112 10.38 12.46 12.82
CA LEU A 112 11.78 12.10 12.97
C LEU A 112 12.28 12.51 14.36
N ASP A 113 12.70 11.52 15.16
CA ASP A 113 13.39 11.75 16.42
C ASP A 113 14.90 11.97 16.16
N TYR A 114 15.38 13.20 16.29
CA TYR A 114 16.81 13.51 16.35
C TYR A 114 17.34 13.37 17.77
N LEU A 115 18.67 13.31 17.90
CA LEU A 115 19.34 13.29 19.20
C LEU A 115 19.04 14.53 20.07
N ASP A 116 18.71 15.66 19.42
CA ASP A 116 18.52 16.97 20.05
C ASP A 116 17.11 17.59 19.82
N GLY A 117 16.12 16.82 19.34
CA GLY A 117 14.75 17.29 19.13
C GLY A 117 13.91 16.43 18.17
N THR A 118 12.64 16.78 17.96
CA THR A 118 11.77 16.12 16.97
C THR A 118 11.55 17.04 15.76
N ALA A 119 11.51 16.48 14.56
CA ALA A 119 10.91 17.15 13.40
C ALA A 119 9.68 16.37 12.96
N GLU A 120 8.54 17.05 13.00
CA GLU A 120 7.27 16.53 12.51
C GLU A 120 6.89 17.29 11.24
N ARG A 121 6.57 16.52 10.20
CA ARG A 121 6.04 16.98 8.93
C ARG A 121 4.60 16.47 8.81
N GLU A 122 3.67 17.38 8.51
CA GLU A 122 2.27 17.06 8.23
C GLU A 122 2.02 17.30 6.74
N LEU A 123 1.83 16.21 6.00
CA LEU A 123 1.50 16.21 4.59
C LEU A 123 -0.03 16.27 4.45
N VAL A 124 -0.55 17.23 3.69
CA VAL A 124 -1.98 17.54 3.59
C VAL A 124 -2.51 17.20 2.20
N GLY A 125 -3.74 16.67 2.12
CA GLY A 125 -4.33 16.27 0.85
C GLY A 125 -3.55 15.15 0.16
N CYS A 126 -3.07 14.18 0.93
CA CYS A 126 -2.37 13.00 0.41
C CYS A 126 -3.36 12.12 -0.37
N VAL A 127 -3.08 11.84 -1.63
CA VAL A 127 -3.92 11.02 -2.51
C VAL A 127 -3.13 9.87 -3.12
N PRO A 128 -3.73 8.68 -3.27
CA PRO A 128 -3.04 7.52 -3.83
C PRO A 128 -2.75 7.74 -5.32
N MET A 129 -1.52 7.47 -5.72
CA MET A 129 -1.06 7.49 -7.11
C MET A 129 -0.84 6.08 -7.65
N GLY A 130 -0.30 5.21 -6.80
CA GLY A 130 -0.09 3.80 -7.08
C GLY A 130 -0.13 2.98 -5.79
N TYR A 131 -0.50 1.71 -5.93
CA TYR A 131 -0.59 0.75 -4.84
C TYR A 131 -0.21 -0.63 -5.36
N SER A 132 0.63 -1.35 -4.63
CA SER A 132 0.95 -2.75 -4.93
C SER A 132 0.90 -3.62 -3.68
N VAL A 133 0.42 -4.85 -3.84
CA VAL A 133 0.51 -5.91 -2.83
C VAL A 133 1.39 -7.00 -3.40
N SER A 134 2.41 -7.39 -2.63
CA SER A 134 3.42 -8.35 -3.05
C SER A 134 3.49 -9.54 -2.10
N TYR A 135 3.54 -10.73 -2.70
CA TYR A 135 3.78 -12.00 -2.03
C TYR A 135 4.96 -12.71 -2.69
N GLU A 136 5.88 -13.15 -1.85
CA GLU A 136 6.99 -14.04 -2.20
C GLU A 136 7.00 -15.21 -1.22
N GLN A 137 7.21 -16.42 -1.73
CA GLN A 137 7.19 -17.61 -0.88
C GLN A 137 8.25 -17.52 0.22
N GLY A 138 7.79 -17.60 1.47
CA GLY A 138 8.67 -17.61 2.65
C GLY A 138 8.88 -16.23 3.27
N GLU A 139 8.37 -15.17 2.63
CA GLU A 139 8.42 -13.81 3.14
C GLU A 139 7.04 -13.33 3.62
N PRO A 140 6.97 -12.32 4.52
CA PRO A 140 5.71 -11.66 4.84
C PRO A 140 5.13 -10.94 3.63
N VAL A 141 3.80 -11.02 3.44
CA VAL A 141 3.11 -10.18 2.45
C VAL A 141 3.26 -8.71 2.84
N SER A 142 3.77 -7.91 1.91
CA SER A 142 3.96 -6.47 2.03
C SER A 142 3.16 -5.71 0.99
N TYR A 143 3.06 -4.41 1.18
CA TYR A 143 2.48 -3.51 0.20
C TYR A 143 3.32 -2.24 0.07
N THR A 144 3.24 -1.63 -1.12
CA THR A 144 3.78 -0.30 -1.39
C THR A 144 2.64 0.63 -1.75
N LEU A 145 2.60 1.80 -1.12
CA LEU A 145 1.64 2.86 -1.41
C LEU A 145 2.38 4.14 -1.78
N THR A 146 2.25 4.55 -3.04
CA THR A 146 2.77 5.83 -3.54
C THR A 146 1.66 6.86 -3.48
N MET A 147 1.92 8.00 -2.84
CA MET A 147 0.98 9.11 -2.72
C MET A 147 1.59 10.43 -3.17
N ALA A 148 0.75 11.30 -3.72
CA ALA A 148 1.07 12.71 -3.90
C ALA A 148 0.38 13.53 -2.81
N TYR A 149 0.96 14.65 -2.38
CA TYR A 149 0.36 15.55 -1.39
C TYR A 149 0.29 16.98 -1.92
N ALA A 150 -0.76 17.68 -1.51
CA ALA A 150 -1.09 19.01 -2.02
C ALA A 150 -0.29 20.12 -1.33
N ASP A 151 -0.04 19.96 -0.03
CA ASP A 151 0.67 20.93 0.79
C ASP A 151 1.35 20.26 1.99
N GLU A 152 2.22 20.98 2.68
CA GLU A 152 2.94 20.49 3.84
C GLU A 152 3.08 21.56 4.94
N ASN A 153 2.72 21.19 6.17
CA ASN A 153 2.96 21.97 7.38
C ASN A 153 4.16 21.43 8.17
N LEU A 154 4.92 22.34 8.77
CA LEU A 154 6.09 22.02 9.60
C LEU A 154 5.81 22.34 11.08
N GLY A 155 6.43 21.57 11.98
CA GLY A 155 6.39 21.86 13.42
C GLY A 155 5.00 21.64 14.03
N THR A 156 4.25 20.73 13.43
CA THR A 156 2.96 20.26 13.95
C THR A 156 3.21 19.31 15.12
N THR A 157 2.18 19.08 15.92
CA THR A 157 2.22 18.10 17.00
C THR A 157 1.02 17.21 16.81
N ILE A 158 1.25 15.94 16.47
CA ILE A 158 0.19 14.94 16.63
C ILE A 158 -0.24 14.99 18.10
N THR A 159 -1.53 15.17 18.38
CA THR A 159 -2.06 14.92 19.73
C THR A 159 -2.50 13.46 19.72
N PRO A 160 -1.60 12.49 19.91
CA PRO A 160 -1.90 11.10 19.63
C PRO A 160 -2.51 10.52 20.90
N SER A 161 -3.75 10.90 21.20
CA SER A 161 -4.51 10.24 22.27
C SER A 161 -5.06 8.88 21.82
N SER A 162 -5.07 8.59 20.51
CA SER A 162 -5.78 7.45 19.93
C SER A 162 -5.22 7.04 18.55
N ILE A 163 -3.91 6.78 18.43
CA ILE A 163 -3.40 6.07 17.24
C ILE A 163 -3.81 4.60 17.36
N ASN A 164 -4.59 4.11 16.41
CA ASN A 164 -4.79 2.68 16.17
C ASN A 164 -3.47 2.08 15.72
N THR A 165 -2.74 1.52 16.68
CA THR A 165 -1.46 0.88 16.45
C THR A 165 -1.65 -0.58 16.11
N VAL A 166 -0.75 -1.12 15.29
CA VAL A 166 -0.57 -2.56 15.21
C VAL A 166 -0.32 -3.13 16.60
N SER A 167 -1.04 -4.19 16.97
CA SER A 167 -0.87 -4.89 18.23
C SER A 167 0.58 -5.37 18.45
N ASP A 168 1.12 -5.13 19.64
CA ASP A 168 2.48 -5.54 20.08
C ASP A 168 2.55 -7.01 20.54
N GLY A 169 1.52 -7.80 20.21
CA GLY A 169 1.28 -9.10 20.80
C GLY A 169 2.16 -10.26 20.33
N THR A 170 3.02 -10.18 19.29
CA THR A 170 4.02 -11.24 18.96
C THR A 170 4.86 -10.95 17.70
N SER A 171 5.88 -10.09 17.80
CA SER A 171 7.06 -10.20 16.93
C SER A 171 8.01 -11.23 17.55
N ALA A 172 7.78 -12.52 17.31
CA ALA A 172 8.61 -13.58 17.88
C ALA A 172 9.15 -14.51 16.80
N MET A 173 10.35 -14.18 16.30
CA MET A 173 11.27 -15.15 15.72
C MET A 173 11.90 -15.93 16.90
N PHE A 174 11.25 -16.96 17.50
CA PHE A 174 11.70 -17.83 18.63
C PHE A 174 13.13 -17.58 19.24
N HIS A 175 13.41 -17.39 20.55
CA HIS A 175 12.97 -17.96 21.84
C HIS A 175 13.21 -17.00 23.02
N GLY A 176 12.56 -17.22 24.16
CA GLY A 176 12.64 -16.39 25.37
C GLY A 176 13.88 -16.54 26.26
N VAL A 177 14.12 -15.52 27.09
CA VAL A 177 14.86 -15.58 28.37
C VAL A 177 14.15 -14.66 29.38
N THR A 178 13.70 -15.23 30.49
CA THR A 178 13.36 -14.47 31.70
C THR A 178 14.56 -14.54 32.64
N LEU A 179 15.11 -13.37 32.98
CA LEU A 179 16.11 -13.20 34.03
C LEU A 179 15.39 -12.65 35.27
N ASP A 180 15.23 -13.49 36.29
CA ASP A 180 14.79 -13.10 37.63
C ASP A 180 16.03 -12.84 38.50
N ILE A 181 16.11 -11.64 39.09
CA ILE A 181 17.06 -11.35 40.16
C ILE A 181 16.24 -10.77 41.31
N ASP A 182 16.06 -11.61 42.33
CA ASP A 182 15.64 -11.24 43.68
C ASP A 182 14.29 -10.50 43.76
N GLY A 183 13.29 -10.98 43.01
CA GLY A 183 11.87 -10.66 43.24
C GLY A 183 11.47 -9.20 43.00
N THR A 184 12.32 -8.40 42.36
CA THR A 184 12.03 -6.99 42.03
C THR A 184 11.70 -6.87 40.56
N SER A 185 10.42 -6.83 40.21
CA SER A 185 9.99 -6.40 38.88
C SER A 185 10.34 -4.93 38.68
N VAL A 186 11.11 -4.59 37.64
CA VAL A 186 11.41 -3.20 37.27
C VAL A 186 10.16 -2.59 36.63
N ALA A 187 9.21 -2.17 37.47
CA ALA A 187 8.02 -1.44 37.03
C ALA A 187 8.39 0.02 36.78
N LYS A 188 8.66 0.37 35.52
CA LYS A 188 8.58 1.76 35.06
C LYS A 188 8.05 1.81 33.63
N LEU A 189 6.76 1.54 33.47
CA LEU A 189 6.01 1.96 32.29
C LEU A 189 4.73 2.69 32.76
N PRO A 190 4.39 3.84 32.16
CA PRO A 190 3.25 4.65 32.56
C PRO A 190 1.92 3.90 32.33
N SER A 191 1.01 4.12 33.27
CA SER A 191 -0.25 3.42 33.49
C SER A 191 -1.42 3.89 32.62
N SER A 192 -1.22 4.02 31.31
CA SER A 192 -2.32 4.20 30.36
C SER A 192 -1.85 3.85 28.95
N ILE A 193 -1.62 2.57 28.73
CA ILE A 193 -1.62 1.97 27.40
C ILE A 193 -2.92 1.18 27.36
N ASN A 194 -3.80 1.49 26.40
CA ASN A 194 -4.86 0.55 26.03
C ASN A 194 -4.16 -0.68 25.47
N THR A 195 -4.02 -1.71 26.30
CA THR A 195 -3.39 -2.96 25.90
C THR A 195 -4.29 -3.66 24.91
N VAL A 196 -3.70 -3.98 23.77
CA VAL A 196 -4.31 -4.64 22.62
C VAL A 196 -4.57 -6.12 22.95
N SER A 197 -5.66 -6.68 22.42
CA SER A 197 -5.93 -8.12 22.53
C SER A 197 -4.92 -8.91 21.68
N ASP A 198 -4.40 -9.97 22.28
CA ASP A 198 -3.50 -10.97 21.71
C ASP A 198 -4.16 -11.74 20.55
N GLY A 199 -3.62 -11.66 19.32
CA GLY A 199 -4.06 -12.59 18.27
C GLY A 199 -3.65 -12.37 16.81
N THR A 200 -3.08 -11.24 16.39
CA THR A 200 -3.00 -10.91 14.95
C THR A 200 -1.62 -11.06 14.29
N SER A 201 -0.65 -11.64 14.99
CA SER A 201 0.62 -12.05 14.37
C SER A 201 0.55 -13.50 13.90
N ALA A 202 0.88 -13.72 12.63
CA ALA A 202 1.08 -15.05 12.11
C ALA A 202 2.47 -15.20 11.51
N MET A 203 3.13 -16.31 11.84
CA MET A 203 4.42 -16.68 11.23
C MET A 203 4.32 -16.96 9.72
N PHE A 204 3.09 -17.01 9.18
CA PHE A 204 2.81 -17.21 7.78
C PHE A 204 1.70 -16.25 7.37
N HIS A 205 2.02 -15.36 6.42
CA HIS A 205 1.01 -14.74 5.58
C HIS A 205 0.70 -15.72 4.45
N GLY A 206 -0.56 -16.11 4.34
CA GLY A 206 -1.04 -16.95 3.27
C GLY A 206 -1.55 -16.07 2.13
N VAL A 207 -1.23 -16.43 0.90
CA VAL A 207 -1.90 -15.88 -0.28
C VAL A 207 -2.53 -17.01 -1.05
N THR A 208 -3.83 -16.86 -1.33
CA THR A 208 -4.54 -17.76 -2.24
C THR A 208 -4.90 -16.99 -3.50
N LEU A 209 -4.36 -17.44 -4.63
CA LEU A 209 -4.77 -16.95 -5.95
C LEU A 209 -5.73 -17.96 -6.57
N ASP A 210 -6.93 -17.51 -6.92
CA ASP A 210 -7.91 -18.27 -7.68
C ASP A 210 -8.09 -17.65 -9.07
N ILE A 211 -8.10 -18.49 -10.11
CA ILE A 211 -8.37 -18.09 -11.49
C ILE A 211 -9.43 -19.04 -12.06
N ASP A 212 -10.54 -18.48 -12.52
CA ASP A 212 -11.68 -19.21 -13.08
C ASP A 212 -12.27 -20.27 -12.13
N GLY A 213 -12.28 -19.99 -10.82
CA GLY A 213 -12.76 -20.92 -9.79
C GLY A 213 -11.78 -22.04 -9.45
N THR A 214 -10.53 -21.94 -9.93
CA THR A 214 -9.46 -22.92 -9.65
C THR A 214 -8.29 -22.24 -8.95
N SER A 215 -7.95 -22.76 -7.77
CA SER A 215 -6.79 -22.26 -7.01
C SER A 215 -5.48 -22.61 -7.70
N VAL A 216 -4.58 -21.64 -7.79
CA VAL A 216 -3.23 -21.81 -8.34
C VAL A 216 -2.37 -22.58 -7.33
N ALA A 217 -2.10 -23.85 -7.63
CA ALA A 217 -1.25 -24.69 -6.81
C ALA A 217 0.23 -24.28 -6.92
N LYS A 218 0.98 -24.36 -5.80
CA LYS A 218 2.42 -24.07 -5.72
C LYS A 218 2.80 -22.66 -6.21
N LEU A 219 2.00 -21.66 -5.84
CA LEU A 219 2.31 -20.25 -6.05
C LEU A 219 3.68 -19.90 -5.43
N GLN A 220 4.57 -19.31 -6.23
CA GLN A 220 5.89 -18.85 -5.80
C GLN A 220 5.85 -17.36 -5.48
N SER A 221 5.25 -16.57 -6.37
CA SER A 221 5.03 -15.15 -6.15
C SER A 221 3.76 -14.63 -6.80
N ALA A 222 3.21 -13.56 -6.24
CA ALA A 222 2.11 -12.81 -6.83
C ALA A 222 2.24 -11.32 -6.47
N GLU A 223 2.12 -10.47 -7.48
CA GLU A 223 2.10 -9.02 -7.31
C GLU A 223 0.87 -8.44 -8.01
N LEU A 224 -0.02 -7.85 -7.22
CA LEU A 224 -1.12 -7.03 -7.72
C LEU A 224 -0.68 -5.58 -7.69
N SER A 225 -0.67 -4.91 -8.84
CA SER A 225 -0.32 -3.50 -8.94
C SER A 225 -1.49 -2.69 -9.52
N ILE A 226 -1.70 -1.51 -8.95
CA ILE A 226 -2.68 -0.52 -9.38
C ILE A 226 -1.94 0.80 -9.56
N SER A 227 -2.06 1.39 -10.75
CA SER A 227 -1.42 2.66 -11.09
C SER A 227 -2.43 3.67 -11.60
N ASN A 228 -2.02 4.95 -11.67
CA ASN A 228 -2.84 6.05 -12.19
C ASN A 228 -4.18 6.18 -11.44
N ILE A 229 -4.12 6.05 -10.12
CA ILE A 229 -5.30 6.03 -9.25
C ILE A 229 -5.96 7.42 -9.23
N SER A 230 -5.20 8.44 -8.89
CA SER A 230 -5.71 9.81 -8.68
C SER A 230 -5.00 10.84 -9.55
N ARG A 231 -5.59 12.03 -9.64
CA ARG A 231 -4.96 13.23 -10.19
C ARG A 231 -5.45 14.49 -9.48
N PHE A 232 -4.57 15.47 -9.31
CA PHE A 232 -4.94 16.78 -8.79
C PHE A 232 -5.76 17.61 -9.77
N GLN A 233 -6.58 18.49 -9.22
CA GLN A 233 -7.21 19.60 -9.90
C GLN A 233 -6.68 20.90 -9.33
N TRP A 234 -6.26 21.80 -10.22
CA TRP A 234 -5.61 23.05 -9.85
C TRP A 234 -6.56 24.22 -10.03
N GLY A 235 -6.47 25.17 -9.10
CA GLY A 235 -7.16 26.45 -9.17
C GLY A 235 -6.28 27.54 -9.79
N ALA A 236 -6.54 28.79 -9.40
CA ALA A 236 -5.66 29.91 -9.72
C ALA A 236 -4.43 29.99 -8.79
N ASP A 237 -4.42 29.20 -7.72
CA ASP A 237 -3.31 29.09 -6.77
C ASP A 237 -2.40 27.90 -7.15
N HIS A 238 -1.19 27.92 -6.62
CA HIS A 238 -0.15 26.91 -6.81
C HIS A 238 -0.34 25.64 -5.96
N VAL A 239 -1.35 25.61 -5.08
CA VAL A 239 -1.77 24.44 -4.30
C VAL A 239 -3.03 23.84 -4.95
N ALA A 240 -3.11 22.51 -5.01
CA ALA A 240 -4.27 21.82 -5.59
C ALA A 240 -5.54 22.15 -4.79
N VAL A 241 -6.68 22.28 -5.48
CA VAL A 241 -7.98 22.61 -4.87
C VAL A 241 -8.88 21.39 -4.69
N ASP A 242 -8.61 20.31 -5.41
CA ASP A 242 -9.34 19.04 -5.32
C ASP A 242 -8.49 17.89 -5.89
N ALA A 243 -8.91 16.67 -5.65
CA ALA A 243 -8.38 15.48 -6.31
C ALA A 243 -9.51 14.56 -6.76
N VAL A 244 -9.38 14.01 -7.96
CA VAL A 244 -10.37 13.10 -8.53
C VAL A 244 -9.75 11.78 -8.92
N LEU A 245 -10.59 10.75 -8.94
CA LEU A 245 -10.23 9.47 -9.53
C LEU A 245 -9.80 9.71 -10.99
N ALA A 246 -8.62 9.23 -11.34
CA ALA A 246 -8.10 9.31 -12.69
C ALA A 246 -8.64 8.14 -13.51
N ARG A 247 -7.78 7.19 -13.88
CA ARG A 247 -8.20 5.95 -14.54
C ARG A 247 -7.28 4.85 -14.03
N PRO A 248 -7.61 4.23 -12.89
CA PRO A 248 -6.82 3.15 -12.34
C PRO A 248 -6.59 2.05 -13.38
N GLU A 249 -5.35 1.60 -13.50
CA GLU A 249 -4.95 0.47 -14.35
C GLU A 249 -4.39 -0.62 -13.44
N THR A 250 -4.94 -1.82 -13.53
CA THR A 250 -4.61 -2.95 -12.65
C THR A 250 -3.93 -4.06 -13.44
N GLU A 251 -2.78 -4.51 -12.94
CA GLU A 251 -1.99 -5.62 -13.47
C GLU A 251 -1.75 -6.65 -12.36
N LEU A 252 -1.75 -7.94 -12.71
CA LEU A 252 -1.40 -9.02 -11.80
C LEU A 252 -0.25 -9.84 -12.41
N ASN A 253 0.88 -9.87 -11.73
CA ASN A 253 2.04 -10.70 -12.06
C ASN A 253 2.05 -11.95 -11.20
N VAL A 254 2.23 -13.12 -11.81
CA VAL A 254 2.12 -14.42 -11.13
C VAL A 254 3.23 -15.37 -11.57
N ASP A 255 3.96 -15.91 -10.59
CA ASP A 255 4.88 -17.04 -10.78
C ASP A 255 4.43 -18.25 -9.96
N ALA A 256 4.37 -19.42 -10.61
CA ALA A 256 4.04 -20.67 -9.92
C ALA A 256 4.73 -21.87 -10.60
N ILE A 257 4.99 -22.92 -9.82
CA ILE A 257 5.56 -24.17 -10.33
C ILE A 257 4.54 -24.88 -11.23
N ILE A 258 4.99 -25.33 -12.41
CA ILE A 258 4.13 -26.02 -13.36
C ILE A 258 3.67 -27.36 -12.78
N THR A 259 2.35 -27.51 -12.65
CA THR A 259 1.71 -28.76 -12.20
C THR A 259 0.78 -29.37 -13.25
N GLY A 260 0.51 -28.66 -14.35
CA GLY A 260 -0.34 -29.09 -15.46
C GLY A 260 -0.50 -28.03 -16.56
N PRO A 261 -1.24 -28.32 -17.64
CA PRO A 261 -1.33 -27.46 -18.83
C PRO A 261 -2.32 -26.28 -18.72
N SER A 262 -3.10 -26.18 -17.64
CA SER A 262 -4.24 -25.25 -17.53
C SER A 262 -3.88 -23.77 -17.74
N ARG A 263 -2.71 -23.33 -17.27
CA ARG A 263 -2.25 -21.94 -17.46
C ARG A 263 -1.84 -21.63 -18.90
N THR A 264 -1.20 -22.60 -19.57
CA THR A 264 -0.88 -22.49 -21.00
C THR A 264 -2.15 -22.45 -21.86
N GLU A 265 -3.19 -23.20 -21.50
CA GLU A 265 -4.48 -23.15 -22.19
C GLU A 265 -5.17 -21.78 -22.04
N LEU A 266 -5.13 -21.18 -20.84
CA LEU A 266 -5.63 -19.82 -20.61
C LEU A 266 -4.86 -18.78 -21.44
N ALA A 267 -3.53 -18.91 -21.56
CA ALA A 267 -2.71 -18.07 -22.43
C ALA A 267 -3.10 -18.20 -23.91
N TYR A 268 -3.60 -19.37 -24.34
CA TYR A 268 -4.04 -19.63 -25.71
C TYR A 268 -5.47 -19.13 -25.97
N GLY A 269 -6.22 -18.81 -24.92
CA GLY A 269 -7.47 -18.06 -24.95
C GLY A 269 -8.68 -18.74 -24.31
N SER A 270 -8.57 -20.02 -23.91
CA SER A 270 -9.61 -20.76 -23.17
C SER A 270 -9.08 -22.11 -22.68
N ALA A 271 -9.73 -22.71 -21.66
CA ALA A 271 -9.46 -24.09 -21.24
C ALA A 271 -9.53 -25.07 -22.43
N GLY A 272 -8.60 -26.02 -22.50
CA GLY A 272 -8.45 -26.99 -23.59
C GLY A 272 -7.98 -26.43 -24.94
N ALA A 273 -7.58 -25.14 -25.01
CA ALA A 273 -7.10 -24.54 -26.25
C ALA A 273 -5.74 -25.13 -26.66
N THR A 274 -5.66 -25.62 -27.91
CA THR A 274 -4.43 -26.16 -28.51
C THR A 274 -3.78 -25.22 -29.52
N THR A 275 -4.44 -24.09 -29.83
CA THR A 275 -3.98 -23.04 -30.74
C THR A 275 -4.37 -21.67 -30.22
N THR A 276 -3.59 -20.64 -30.55
CA THR A 276 -3.88 -19.26 -30.14
C THR A 276 -5.17 -18.72 -30.78
N ALA A 277 -6.01 -18.10 -29.96
CA ALA A 277 -7.25 -17.47 -30.42
C ALA A 277 -7.03 -15.99 -30.81
N ALA A 278 -7.65 -15.56 -31.91
CA ALA A 278 -7.64 -14.14 -32.32
C ALA A 278 -8.43 -13.23 -31.36
N ARG A 279 -9.25 -13.80 -30.48
CA ARG A 279 -9.97 -13.12 -29.41
C ARG A 279 -9.92 -13.98 -28.16
N MET A 280 -9.47 -13.41 -27.05
CA MET A 280 -9.42 -14.10 -25.77
C MET A 280 -10.62 -13.73 -24.91
N ASN A 281 -11.23 -14.76 -24.31
CA ASN A 281 -12.21 -14.57 -23.25
C ASN A 281 -11.50 -14.07 -21.99
N SER A 282 -12.19 -13.26 -21.20
CA SER A 282 -11.73 -12.93 -19.85
C SER A 282 -12.26 -13.96 -18.87
N VAL A 283 -11.47 -14.24 -17.84
CA VAL A 283 -11.87 -15.07 -16.69
C VAL A 283 -11.91 -14.21 -15.43
N ALA A 284 -12.70 -14.62 -14.45
CA ALA A 284 -12.67 -14.01 -13.12
C ALA A 284 -11.50 -14.61 -12.32
N GLY A 285 -11.01 -13.88 -11.32
CA GLY A 285 -10.09 -14.40 -10.33
C GLY A 285 -10.16 -13.61 -9.03
N SER A 286 -9.46 -14.09 -8.01
CA SER A 286 -9.34 -13.41 -6.73
C SER A 286 -7.97 -13.64 -6.11
N LEU A 287 -7.44 -12.60 -5.45
CA LEU A 287 -6.27 -12.67 -4.60
C LEU A 287 -6.71 -12.48 -3.15
N ASP A 288 -6.67 -13.54 -2.35
CA ASP A 288 -6.97 -13.50 -0.92
C ASP A 288 -5.67 -13.42 -0.12
N VAL A 289 -5.53 -12.36 0.69
CA VAL A 289 -4.44 -12.16 1.64
C VAL A 289 -4.94 -12.55 3.01
N ALA A 290 -4.27 -13.51 3.64
CA ALA A 290 -4.61 -14.01 4.96
C ALA A 290 -3.45 -13.88 5.95
N VAL A 291 -3.76 -13.44 7.16
CA VAL A 291 -2.82 -13.41 8.30
C VAL A 291 -3.31 -14.43 9.31
N GLY A 292 -2.52 -15.46 9.58
CA GLY A 292 -2.86 -16.49 10.57
C GLY A 292 -4.00 -17.40 10.13
N GLY A 293 -4.17 -17.56 8.81
CA GLY A 293 -5.26 -18.32 8.22
C GLY A 293 -6.61 -17.61 8.24
N THR A 294 -6.66 -16.33 8.66
CA THR A 294 -7.84 -15.48 8.56
C THR A 294 -7.64 -14.49 7.43
N SER A 295 -8.58 -14.42 6.49
CA SER A 295 -8.58 -13.42 5.42
C SER A 295 -8.56 -12.01 6.01
N VAL A 296 -7.65 -11.19 5.52
CA VAL A 296 -7.52 -9.76 5.83
C VAL A 296 -8.14 -8.94 4.72
N SER A 297 -7.82 -9.27 3.47
CA SER A 297 -8.34 -8.59 2.28
C SER A 297 -8.47 -9.56 1.12
N THR A 298 -9.60 -9.53 0.42
CA THR A 298 -9.81 -10.28 -0.82
C THR A 298 -9.99 -9.35 -2.01
N TYR A 299 -8.99 -9.30 -2.90
CA TYR A 299 -9.07 -8.55 -4.15
C TYR A 299 -9.80 -9.37 -5.21
N SER A 300 -11.00 -8.91 -5.60
CA SER A 300 -11.80 -9.49 -6.67
C SER A 300 -11.40 -8.91 -8.04
N LEU A 301 -10.99 -9.77 -8.96
CA LEU A 301 -10.48 -9.42 -10.29
C LEU A 301 -11.46 -9.90 -11.37
N SER A 302 -12.33 -9.00 -11.83
CA SER A 302 -13.51 -9.37 -12.62
C SER A 302 -13.22 -9.86 -14.04
N LYS A 303 -12.19 -9.34 -14.71
CA LYS A 303 -11.82 -9.76 -16.08
C LYS A 303 -10.31 -9.80 -16.29
N LEU A 304 -9.71 -10.90 -15.84
CA LEU A 304 -8.33 -11.25 -16.13
C LEU A 304 -8.16 -11.67 -17.58
N LYS A 305 -7.11 -11.15 -18.23
CA LYS A 305 -6.64 -11.62 -19.52
C LYS A 305 -5.11 -11.76 -19.50
N PRO A 306 -4.55 -12.94 -19.81
CA PRO A 306 -3.11 -13.06 -19.90
C PRO A 306 -2.57 -12.19 -21.03
N ASN A 307 -1.55 -11.39 -20.70
CA ASN A 307 -0.83 -10.53 -21.62
C ASN A 307 0.43 -11.24 -22.12
N THR A 308 1.15 -11.87 -21.19
CA THR A 308 2.36 -12.67 -21.45
C THR A 308 2.24 -14.00 -20.71
N ASN A 309 2.85 -15.04 -21.28
CA ASN A 309 3.04 -16.34 -20.63
C ASN A 309 4.43 -16.84 -21.03
N SER A 310 5.23 -17.28 -20.07
CA SER A 310 6.59 -17.74 -20.31
C SER A 310 6.93 -18.88 -19.38
N TRP A 311 7.50 -19.94 -19.95
CA TRP A 311 8.10 -21.02 -19.18
C TRP A 311 9.56 -20.68 -18.95
N ASN A 312 9.94 -20.58 -17.69
CA ASN A 312 11.32 -20.36 -17.30
C ASN A 312 11.99 -21.71 -17.03
N ASP A 313 13.31 -21.77 -17.25
CA ASP A 313 14.12 -22.94 -16.94
C ASP A 313 13.60 -24.25 -17.58
N VAL A 314 13.18 -24.19 -18.84
CA VAL A 314 12.58 -25.32 -19.59
C VAL A 314 13.50 -26.55 -19.71
N ILE A 315 14.81 -26.36 -19.51
CA ILE A 315 15.80 -27.44 -19.44
C ILE A 315 16.44 -27.38 -18.05
N THR A 316 15.89 -28.14 -17.11
CA THR A 316 16.49 -28.31 -15.79
C THR A 316 17.34 -29.58 -15.75
N ASP A 317 18.40 -29.56 -14.95
CA ASP A 317 19.24 -30.73 -14.64
C ASP A 317 18.62 -31.63 -13.56
N GLY A 318 17.41 -31.30 -13.10
CA GLY A 318 16.66 -32.00 -12.06
C GLY A 318 16.80 -31.39 -10.67
N ASP A 319 17.62 -30.34 -10.50
CA ASP A 319 17.81 -29.66 -9.21
C ASP A 319 16.95 -28.38 -9.06
N THR A 320 16.29 -27.94 -10.15
CA THR A 320 15.35 -26.80 -10.14
C THR A 320 13.98 -27.19 -10.70
N ASP A 321 12.92 -26.64 -10.09
CA ASP A 321 11.56 -26.79 -10.58
C ASP A 321 11.29 -25.84 -11.76
N VAL A 322 10.55 -26.31 -12.76
CA VAL A 322 10.12 -25.48 -13.90
C VAL A 322 8.95 -24.58 -13.45
N THR A 323 9.07 -23.27 -13.67
CA THR A 323 8.04 -22.30 -13.33
C THR A 323 7.35 -21.69 -14.56
N ASP A 324 6.12 -21.24 -14.35
CA ASP A 324 5.32 -20.50 -15.32
C ASP A 324 5.05 -19.09 -14.80
N SER A 325 5.63 -18.11 -15.48
CA SER A 325 5.37 -16.69 -15.22
C SER A 325 4.29 -16.19 -16.19
N THR A 326 3.26 -15.56 -15.64
CA THR A 326 2.17 -14.98 -16.43
C THR A 326 1.82 -13.59 -15.89
N THR A 327 1.77 -12.61 -16.79
CA THR A 327 1.22 -11.29 -16.50
C THR A 327 -0.22 -11.23 -16.99
N PHE A 328 -1.14 -10.82 -16.12
CA PHE A 328 -2.54 -10.60 -16.45
C PHE A 328 -2.88 -9.11 -16.45
N ASN A 329 -3.51 -8.66 -17.53
CA ASN A 329 -4.22 -7.39 -17.52
C ASN A 329 -5.58 -7.60 -16.88
N VAL A 330 -5.91 -6.81 -15.86
CA VAL A 330 -7.22 -6.81 -15.23
C VAL A 330 -8.05 -5.70 -15.86
N THR A 331 -9.15 -6.07 -16.50
CA THR A 331 -10.11 -5.10 -17.06
C THR A 331 -11.42 -5.15 -16.28
N GLY A 332 -12.13 -4.03 -16.15
CA GLY A 332 -13.30 -3.95 -15.27
C GLY A 332 -12.96 -3.49 -13.85
N GLN A 333 -13.95 -3.48 -12.95
CA GLN A 333 -13.73 -3.02 -11.58
C GLN A 333 -12.93 -4.05 -10.79
N THR A 334 -11.86 -3.58 -10.15
CA THR A 334 -11.20 -4.23 -9.01
C THR A 334 -11.95 -3.83 -7.75
N ALA A 335 -12.25 -4.80 -6.89
CA ALA A 335 -12.96 -4.59 -5.64
C ALA A 335 -12.25 -5.33 -4.50
N VAL A 336 -12.44 -4.86 -3.27
CA VAL A 336 -11.94 -5.45 -2.04
C VAL A 336 -13.11 -5.86 -1.17
N ALA A 337 -13.00 -7.03 -0.55
CA ALA A 337 -13.96 -7.60 0.39
C ALA A 337 -13.27 -8.16 1.63
#